data_AF-A0A354CNQ8-F1
#
_entry.id   AF-A0A354CNQ8-F1
#
_cell.length_a   1.000
_cell.length_b   1.000
_cell.length_c   1.000
_cell.angle_alpha   90.00
_cell.angle_beta   90.00
_cell.angle_gamma   90.00
#
_symmetry.space_group_name_H-M   'P 1'
#
loop_
_entity.id
_entity.type
_entity.pdbx_description
1 polymer ?
#
loop_
_entity_poly.entity_id
_entity_poly.type
_entity_poly.pdbx_seq_one_letter_code
_entity_poly.pdbx_strand_id
1 'polypeptide(L)'
;MKIIKRNGSEEEFDIDKIIMAIRKANDAGIRKELTEEQIDDIADYIEYKCEKMNRTLSVEEIQDLVENQIMAKGAFEIAKGYVRYRYTRSLVRKSNTTDDRILSLIECNNEEVLQENSNKDPVVNSVQRDYMAGEVSKDLSRRILLPPDIVEADRQGIIHFHDSDYFAQHMHNCDLVNLEDMLENGTIISGTYIEKPHSFSTACNIATQIIAQVASNQYG
;
A
#
# COMPACT_ATOMS: atom_id res chain seq x y z
N MET A 1 11.38 14.24 29.97
CA MET A 1 10.42 13.15 30.31
C MET A 1 10.46 12.05 29.25
N LYS A 2 9.84 10.89 29.49
CA LYS A 2 9.71 9.83 28.48
C LYS A 2 8.30 9.74 27.93
N ILE A 3 8.17 9.25 26.70
CA ILE A 3 6.90 8.99 26.00
C ILE A 3 6.91 7.58 25.41
N ILE A 4 5.73 6.98 25.24
CA ILE A 4 5.57 5.65 24.64
C ILE A 4 5.33 5.81 23.15
N LYS A 5 6.27 5.32 22.33
CA LYS A 5 6.10 5.22 20.88
C LYS A 5 5.04 4.16 20.54
N ARG A 6 4.53 4.22 19.31
CA ARG A 6 3.50 3.30 18.79
C ARG A 6 3.89 1.82 18.83
N ASN A 7 5.18 1.51 18.79
CA ASN A 7 5.74 0.15 18.92
C ASN A 7 5.97 -0.27 20.40
N GLY A 8 5.52 0.53 21.36
CA GLY A 8 5.69 0.27 22.80
C GLY A 8 7.04 0.69 23.38
N SER A 9 8.02 1.10 22.57
CA SER A 9 9.32 1.55 23.09
C SER A 9 9.24 2.95 23.70
N GLU A 10 10.05 3.22 24.72
CA GLU A 10 10.17 4.55 25.31
C GLU A 10 11.13 5.45 24.51
N GLU A 11 10.79 6.73 24.37
CA GLU A 11 11.65 7.78 23.79
C GLU A 11 11.64 9.01 24.69
N GLU A 12 12.71 9.80 24.67
CA GLU A 12 12.70 11.11 25.32
C GLU A 12 11.76 12.06 24.58
N PHE A 13 10.91 12.76 25.35
CA PHE A 13 10.08 13.83 24.81
C PHE A 13 10.97 14.95 24.29
N ASP A 14 10.62 15.43 23.11
CA ASP A 14 11.34 16.46 22.39
C ASP A 14 10.32 17.48 21.91
N ILE A 15 10.35 18.66 22.54
CA ILE A 15 9.42 19.77 22.27
C ILE A 15 9.59 20.30 20.85
N ASP A 16 10.80 20.26 20.29
CA ASP A 16 11.07 20.75 18.93
C ASP A 16 10.31 19.93 17.89
N LYS A 17 10.07 18.64 18.14
CA LYS A 17 9.21 17.81 17.27
C LYS A 17 7.77 18.30 17.22
N ILE A 18 7.25 18.81 18.34
CA ILE A 18 5.88 19.36 18.41
C ILE A 18 5.83 20.69 17.66
N ILE A 19 6.77 21.59 17.94
CA ILE A 19 6.88 22.89 17.26
C ILE A 19 6.98 22.69 15.74
N MET A 20 7.87 21.81 15.28
CA MET A 20 8.02 21.50 13.87
C MET A 20 6.76 20.89 13.24
N ALA A 21 6.03 20.04 13.97
CA ALA A 21 4.81 19.43 13.46
C ALA A 21 3.70 20.46 13.28
N ILE A 22 3.55 21.38 14.23
CA ILE A 22 2.55 22.46 14.16
C ILE A 22 2.94 23.48 13.09
N ARG A 23 4.22 23.89 13.02
CA ARG A 23 4.74 24.76 11.94
C ARG A 23 4.43 24.20 10.56
N LYS A 24 4.74 22.92 10.33
CA LYS A 24 4.43 22.25 9.05
C LYS A 24 2.94 22.23 8.75
N ALA A 25 2.08 22.05 9.75
CA ALA A 25 0.63 22.11 9.57
C ALA A 25 0.15 23.53 9.23
N ASN A 26 0.71 24.55 9.88
CA ASN A 26 0.42 25.97 9.62
C ASN A 26 0.91 26.42 8.23
N ASP A 27 2.09 25.97 7.81
CA ASP A 27 2.65 26.27 6.48
C ASP A 27 1.94 25.53 5.33
N ALA A 28 1.36 24.35 5.61
CA ALA A 28 0.57 23.60 4.64
C ALA A 28 -0.86 24.16 4.49
N GLY A 29 -1.31 25.02 5.41
CA GLY A 29 -2.59 25.69 5.35
C GLY A 29 -2.63 26.77 4.27
N ILE A 30 -3.82 27.02 3.70
CA ILE A 30 -4.03 28.11 2.72
C ILE A 30 -3.78 29.48 3.36
N ARG A 31 -4.01 29.59 4.66
CA ARG A 31 -3.71 30.77 5.48
C ARG A 31 -2.93 30.35 6.70
N LYS A 32 -1.96 31.17 7.10
CA LYS A 32 -1.28 31.04 8.38
C LYS A 32 -2.22 31.57 9.46
N GLU A 33 -2.81 30.67 10.25
CA GLU A 33 -3.73 31.03 11.33
C GLU A 33 -3.02 31.15 12.68
N LEU A 34 -1.80 30.60 12.78
CA LEU A 34 -0.98 30.66 14.00
C LEU A 34 0.27 31.52 13.77
N THR A 35 0.59 32.38 14.74
CA THR A 35 1.90 33.05 14.83
C THR A 35 2.93 32.11 15.45
N GLU A 36 4.22 32.42 15.28
CA GLU A 36 5.30 31.66 15.92
C GLU A 36 5.15 31.59 17.44
N GLU A 37 4.82 32.73 18.07
CA GLU A 37 4.53 32.80 19.51
C GLU A 37 3.36 31.90 19.92
N GLN A 38 2.31 31.81 19.10
CA GLN A 38 1.19 30.90 19.36
C GLN A 38 1.57 29.43 19.20
N ILE A 39 2.52 29.10 18.33
CA ILE A 39 3.02 27.73 18.16
C ILE A 39 3.84 27.31 19.37
N ASP A 40 4.74 28.20 19.81
CA ASP A 40 5.57 27.98 21.00
C ASP A 40 4.67 27.84 22.25
N ASP A 41 3.66 28.71 22.41
CA ASP A 41 2.62 28.60 23.44
C ASP A 41 1.91 27.23 23.46
N ILE A 42 1.59 26.68 22.28
CA ILE A 42 0.94 25.37 22.18
C ILE A 42 1.90 24.27 22.64
N ALA A 43 3.16 24.34 22.22
CA ALA A 43 4.19 23.37 22.57
C ALA A 43 4.47 23.37 24.08
N ASP A 44 4.62 24.55 24.69
CA ASP A 44 4.82 24.73 26.13
C ASP A 44 3.63 24.20 26.93
N TYR A 45 2.40 24.44 26.46
CA TYR A 45 1.21 23.88 27.09
C TYR A 45 1.20 22.35 27.09
N ILE A 46 1.62 21.73 25.98
CA ILE A 46 1.69 20.28 25.85
C ILE A 46 2.77 19.73 26.76
N GLU A 47 3.96 20.34 26.78
CA GLU A 47 5.05 19.95 27.69
C GLU A 47 4.59 20.00 29.15
N TYR A 48 4.00 21.12 29.57
CA TYR A 48 3.44 21.28 30.92
C TYR A 48 2.39 20.20 31.24
N LYS A 49 1.48 19.90 30.30
CA LYS A 49 0.48 18.85 30.49
C LYS A 49 1.12 17.49 30.65
N CYS A 50 2.12 17.17 29.84
CA CYS A 50 2.84 15.92 29.92
C CYS A 50 3.63 15.78 31.24
N GLU A 51 4.20 16.87 31.78
CA GLU A 51 4.90 16.86 33.08
C GLU A 51 3.94 16.67 34.25
N LYS A 52 2.75 17.26 34.16
CA LYS A 52 1.71 17.16 35.19
C LYS A 52 1.03 15.80 35.23
N MET A 53 1.08 15.03 34.15
CA MET A 53 0.53 13.68 34.12
C MET A 53 1.48 12.75 34.87
N ASN A 54 0.99 12.13 35.95
CA ASN A 54 1.76 11.20 36.78
C ASN A 54 1.94 9.81 36.12
N ARG A 55 2.04 9.78 34.78
CA ARG A 55 2.19 8.59 33.93
C ARG A 55 2.85 8.96 32.60
N THR A 56 3.52 8.00 31.99
CA THR A 56 4.06 8.11 30.63
C THR A 56 2.91 8.19 29.61
N LEU A 57 2.94 9.20 28.75
CA LEU A 57 1.96 9.38 27.68
C LEU A 57 2.40 8.67 26.40
N SER A 58 1.43 8.14 25.67
CA SER A 58 1.67 7.63 24.32
C SER A 58 1.76 8.77 23.30
N VAL A 59 2.43 8.51 22.18
CA VAL A 59 2.50 9.45 21.05
C VAL A 59 1.09 9.82 20.54
N GLU A 60 0.11 8.91 20.59
CA GLU A 60 -1.25 9.24 20.15
C GLU A 60 -1.92 10.25 21.08
N GLU A 61 -1.79 10.08 22.39
CA GLU A 61 -2.36 11.01 23.37
C GLU A 61 -1.73 12.40 23.27
N ILE A 62 -0.42 12.48 23.02
CA ILE A 62 0.26 13.77 22.80
C ILE A 62 -0.27 14.45 21.54
N GLN A 63 -0.49 13.68 20.48
CA GLN A 63 -1.04 14.24 19.24
C GLN A 63 -2.50 14.71 19.41
N ASP A 64 -3.28 14.05 20.27
CA ASP A 64 -4.64 14.49 20.61
C ASP A 64 -4.59 15.79 21.43
N LEU A 65 -3.59 15.96 22.32
CA LEU A 65 -3.36 17.23 23.02
C LEU A 65 -3.00 18.36 22.04
N VAL A 66 -2.15 18.08 21.04
CA VAL A 66 -1.81 19.04 19.98
C VAL A 66 -3.07 19.49 19.23
N GLU A 67 -3.88 18.54 18.78
CA GLU A 67 -5.11 18.81 18.04
C GLU A 67 -6.07 19.69 18.84
N ASN A 68 -6.34 19.30 20.10
CA ASN A 68 -7.22 20.04 21.00
C ASN A 68 -6.73 21.47 21.23
N GLN A 69 -5.42 21.67 21.36
CA GLN A 69 -4.86 22.98 21.62
C GLN A 69 -4.85 23.88 20.39
N ILE A 70 -4.62 23.32 19.19
CA ILE A 70 -4.78 24.05 17.92
C ILE A 70 -6.24 24.52 17.78
N MET A 71 -7.21 23.64 18.07
CA MET A 71 -8.64 24.01 18.07
C MET A 71 -8.96 25.09 19.10
N ALA A 72 -8.39 25.01 20.31
CA ALA A 72 -8.61 26.00 21.38
C ALA A 72 -8.09 27.40 21.02
N LYS A 73 -7.02 27.50 20.21
CA LYS A 73 -6.51 28.78 19.68
C LYS A 73 -7.34 29.31 18.49
N GLY A 74 -8.39 28.59 18.07
CA GLY A 74 -9.29 29.01 16.99
C GLY A 74 -8.80 28.70 15.58
N ALA A 75 -7.71 27.93 15.44
CA ALA A 75 -7.10 27.59 14.16
C ALA A 75 -7.72 26.30 13.56
N PHE A 76 -9.01 26.39 13.20
CA PHE A 76 -9.82 25.23 12.81
C PHE A 76 -9.35 24.54 11.52
N GLU A 77 -8.89 25.32 10.53
CA GLU A 77 -8.43 24.74 9.26
C GLU A 77 -7.10 24.02 9.44
N ILE A 78 -6.21 24.55 10.29
CA ILE A 78 -4.96 23.87 10.66
C ILE A 78 -5.26 22.58 11.41
N ALA A 79 -6.18 22.59 12.38
CA ALA A 79 -6.57 21.39 13.11
C ALA A 79 -7.09 20.30 12.16
N LYS A 80 -7.97 20.66 11.23
CA LYS A 80 -8.52 19.74 10.23
C LYS A 80 -7.43 19.17 9.31
N GLY A 81 -6.49 20.00 8.88
CA GLY A 81 -5.31 19.58 8.11
C GLY A 81 -4.41 18.62 8.90
N TYR A 82 -4.16 18.92 10.17
CA TYR A 82 -3.36 18.11 11.08
C TYR A 82 -3.99 16.72 11.31
N VAL A 83 -5.31 16.66 11.56
CA VAL A 83 -6.07 15.41 11.70
C VAL A 83 -6.02 14.58 10.42
N ARG A 84 -6.29 15.21 9.27
CA ARG A 84 -6.23 14.51 7.99
C ARG A 84 -4.83 13.96 7.73
N TYR A 85 -3.78 14.72 8.00
CA TYR A 85 -2.40 14.26 7.87
C TYR A 85 -2.10 13.05 8.78
N ARG A 86 -2.51 13.11 10.05
CA ARG A 86 -2.38 11.98 10.99
C ARG A 86 -3.11 10.75 10.48
N TYR A 87 -4.35 10.92 10.03
CA TYR A 87 -5.17 9.83 9.49
C TYR A 87 -4.51 9.19 8.27
N THR A 88 -4.09 9.98 7.28
CA THR A 88 -3.36 9.48 6.09
C THR A 88 -2.07 8.76 6.48
N ARG A 89 -1.29 9.30 7.43
CA ARG A 89 -0.08 8.63 7.93
C ARG A 89 -0.38 7.34 8.68
N SER A 90 -1.50 7.27 9.40
CA SER A 90 -1.95 6.05 10.07
C SER A 90 -2.34 4.97 9.07
N LEU A 91 -2.99 5.34 7.95
CA LEU A 91 -3.32 4.44 6.85
C LEU A 91 -2.05 3.91 6.17
N VAL A 92 -1.07 4.79 5.91
CA VAL A 92 0.23 4.39 5.36
C VAL A 92 0.98 3.45 6.31
N ARG A 93 0.88 3.62 7.63
CA ARG A 93 1.55 2.72 8.59
C ARG A 93 0.82 1.40 8.80
N LYS A 94 -0.52 1.38 8.71
CA LYS A 94 -1.29 0.13 8.62
C LYS A 94 -0.93 -0.68 7.38
N SER A 95 -0.44 -0.02 6.32
CA SER A 95 0.08 -0.67 5.10
C SER A 95 1.39 -1.46 5.30
N ASN A 96 2.09 -1.34 6.44
CA ASN A 96 3.35 -2.05 6.64
C ASN A 96 3.20 -3.55 6.98
N THR A 97 1.99 -4.10 7.11
CA THR A 97 1.78 -5.56 7.24
C THR A 97 2.12 -6.32 5.96
N THR A 98 2.18 -5.61 4.82
CA THR A 98 2.58 -6.18 3.53
C THR A 98 4.04 -6.60 3.55
N ASP A 99 4.90 -5.83 4.24
CA ASP A 99 6.33 -6.15 4.36
C ASP A 99 6.53 -7.43 5.17
N ASP A 100 5.81 -7.61 6.28
CA ASP A 100 5.87 -8.85 7.08
C ASP A 100 5.37 -10.07 6.29
N ARG A 101 4.32 -9.89 5.47
CA ARG A 101 3.82 -10.94 4.56
C ARG A 101 4.84 -11.29 3.48
N ILE A 102 5.41 -10.29 2.82
CA ILE A 102 6.48 -10.47 1.83
C ILE A 102 7.70 -11.16 2.46
N LEU A 103 8.11 -10.77 3.66
CA LEU A 103 9.21 -11.41 4.39
C LEU A 103 8.88 -12.86 4.73
N SER A 104 7.65 -13.16 5.16
CA SER A 104 7.22 -14.55 5.42
C SER A 104 7.25 -15.43 4.17
N LEU A 105 7.01 -14.85 2.99
CA LEU A 105 7.12 -15.54 1.69
C LEU A 105 8.57 -15.82 1.30
N ILE A 106 9.46 -14.84 1.51
CA ILE A 106 10.91 -14.99 1.24
C ILE A 106 11.51 -16.10 2.09
N GLU A 107 11.11 -16.19 3.35
CA GLU A 107 11.63 -17.19 4.28
C GLU A 107 10.95 -18.56 4.13
N CYS A 108 10.03 -18.74 3.18
CA CYS A 108 9.21 -19.95 3.01
C CYS A 108 8.43 -20.36 4.27
N ASN A 109 8.13 -19.41 5.15
CA ASN A 109 7.56 -19.65 6.47
C ASN A 109 6.03 -19.50 6.51
N ASN A 110 5.36 -19.40 5.35
CA ASN A 110 3.94 -19.13 5.25
C ASN A 110 3.18 -20.30 4.59
N GLU A 111 2.74 -21.28 5.41
CA GLU A 111 2.03 -22.49 4.95
C GLU A 111 0.76 -22.19 4.14
N GLU A 112 0.08 -21.08 4.42
CA GLU A 112 -1.15 -20.70 3.72
C GLU A 112 -0.87 -20.34 2.26
N VAL A 113 0.23 -19.62 2.00
CA VAL A 113 0.65 -19.29 0.62
C VAL A 113 1.32 -20.46 -0.09
N LEU A 114 1.95 -21.38 0.65
CA LEU A 114 2.43 -22.66 0.08
C LEU A 114 1.27 -23.50 -0.52
N GLN A 115 0.03 -23.29 -0.06
CA GLN A 115 -1.15 -24.07 -0.42
C GLN A 115 -2.19 -23.30 -1.25
N GLU A 116 -1.97 -22.02 -1.55
CA GLU A 116 -2.93 -21.17 -2.25
C GLU A 116 -3.14 -21.60 -3.72
N ASN A 117 -2.08 -22.07 -4.37
CA ASN A 117 -2.15 -22.49 -5.77
C ASN A 117 -1.38 -23.81 -5.99
N SER A 118 -2.12 -24.89 -6.26
CA SER A 118 -1.55 -26.22 -6.49
C SER A 118 -0.60 -26.31 -7.69
N ASN A 119 -0.64 -25.32 -8.59
CA ASN A 119 0.19 -25.28 -9.79
C ASN A 119 1.46 -24.43 -9.61
N LYS A 120 1.63 -23.73 -8.49
CA LYS A 120 2.79 -22.86 -8.22
C LYS A 120 3.68 -23.50 -7.16
N ASP A 121 4.90 -23.91 -7.53
CA ASP A 121 5.90 -24.38 -6.57
C ASP A 121 6.53 -23.17 -5.84
N PRO A 122 6.24 -22.96 -4.55
CA PRO A 122 6.65 -21.77 -3.80
C PRO A 122 8.16 -21.68 -3.54
N VAL A 123 8.92 -22.75 -3.80
CA VAL A 123 10.38 -22.77 -3.66
C VAL A 123 11.07 -22.21 -4.91
N VAL A 124 10.36 -22.15 -6.04
CA VAL A 124 10.91 -21.65 -7.30
C VAL A 124 11.00 -20.12 -7.27
N ASN A 125 12.18 -19.57 -7.57
CA ASN A 125 12.44 -18.13 -7.54
C ASN A 125 11.44 -17.29 -8.36
N SER A 126 10.99 -17.78 -9.52
CA SER A 126 9.99 -17.06 -10.33
C SER A 126 8.64 -16.97 -9.63
N VAL A 127 8.24 -18.04 -8.92
CA VAL A 127 7.01 -18.09 -8.13
C VAL A 127 7.12 -17.19 -6.91
N GLN A 128 8.26 -17.17 -6.22
CA GLN A 128 8.47 -16.25 -5.10
C GLN A 128 8.34 -14.78 -5.52
N ARG A 129 8.92 -14.41 -6.68
CA ARG A 129 8.79 -13.05 -7.24
C ARG A 129 7.35 -12.72 -7.60
N ASP A 130 6.62 -13.67 -8.17
CA ASP A 130 5.21 -13.52 -8.50
C ASP A 130 4.36 -13.34 -7.22
N TYR A 131 4.57 -14.14 -6.18
CA TYR A 131 3.89 -13.96 -4.89
C TYR A 131 4.20 -12.62 -4.22
N MET A 132 5.44 -12.13 -4.29
CA MET A 132 5.76 -10.78 -3.80
C MET A 132 4.95 -9.70 -4.51
N ALA A 133 4.89 -9.77 -5.85
CA ALA A 133 4.11 -8.83 -6.64
C ALA A 133 2.60 -8.98 -6.34
N GLY A 134 2.13 -10.21 -6.14
CA GLY A 134 0.75 -10.54 -5.81
C GLY A 134 0.31 -9.98 -4.46
N GLU A 135 1.13 -10.08 -3.41
CA GLU A 135 0.82 -9.51 -2.10
C GLU A 135 0.74 -7.98 -2.14
N VAL A 136 1.65 -7.34 -2.87
CA VAL A 136 1.58 -5.88 -3.09
C VAL A 136 0.29 -5.51 -3.83
N SER A 137 -0.08 -6.27 -4.85
CA SER A 137 -1.30 -6.06 -5.63
C SER A 137 -2.57 -6.26 -4.80
N LYS A 138 -2.68 -7.36 -4.03
CA LYS A 138 -3.80 -7.62 -3.10
C LYS A 138 -3.99 -6.46 -2.12
N ASP A 139 -2.90 -5.97 -1.56
CA ASP A 139 -2.91 -4.88 -0.59
C ASP A 139 -3.34 -3.54 -1.23
N LEU A 140 -2.82 -3.20 -2.41
CA LEU A 140 -3.27 -2.02 -3.17
C LEU A 140 -4.73 -2.14 -3.59
N SER A 141 -5.16 -3.31 -4.04
CA SER A 141 -6.54 -3.61 -4.43
C SER A 141 -7.51 -3.33 -3.30
N ARG A 142 -7.21 -3.81 -2.09
CA ARG A 142 -8.08 -3.61 -0.91
C ARG A 142 -8.05 -2.19 -0.36
N ARG A 143 -6.90 -1.51 -0.42
CA ARG A 143 -6.74 -0.19 0.23
C ARG A 143 -7.10 1.00 -0.66
N ILE A 144 -6.91 0.87 -1.97
CA ILE A 144 -6.91 2.01 -2.88
C ILE A 144 -7.81 1.78 -4.09
N LEU A 145 -7.75 0.59 -4.71
CA LEU A 145 -8.38 0.39 -6.02
C LEU A 145 -9.86 0.00 -5.92
N LEU A 146 -10.24 -0.83 -4.95
CA LEU A 146 -11.61 -1.31 -4.81
C LEU A 146 -12.46 -0.40 -3.90
N PRO A 147 -13.76 -0.24 -4.22
CA PRO A 147 -14.71 0.41 -3.33
C PRO A 147 -14.79 -0.27 -1.96
N PRO A 148 -14.92 0.47 -0.84
CA PRO A 148 -14.90 -0.10 0.50
C PRO A 148 -16.00 -1.14 0.78
N ASP A 149 -17.17 -1.00 0.17
CA ASP A 149 -18.30 -1.92 0.26
C ASP A 149 -18.00 -3.27 -0.41
N ILE A 150 -17.31 -3.26 -1.56
CA ILE A 150 -16.84 -4.48 -2.24
C ILE A 150 -15.80 -5.21 -1.39
N VAL A 151 -14.85 -4.46 -0.81
CA VAL A 151 -13.80 -5.04 0.06
C VAL A 151 -14.41 -5.68 1.30
N GLU A 152 -15.40 -5.04 1.92
CA GLU A 152 -16.08 -5.60 3.09
C GLU A 152 -16.91 -6.84 2.73
N ALA A 153 -17.59 -6.84 1.58
CA ALA A 153 -18.35 -8.00 1.11
C ALA A 153 -17.45 -9.21 0.82
N ASP A 154 -16.27 -9.01 0.21
CA ASP A 154 -15.25 -10.06 0.00
C ASP A 154 -14.73 -10.59 1.35
N ARG A 155 -14.40 -9.69 2.27
CA ARG A 155 -13.91 -10.04 3.61
C ARG A 155 -14.94 -10.84 4.44
N GLN A 156 -16.23 -10.55 4.27
CA GLN A 156 -17.32 -11.28 4.92
C GLN A 156 -17.69 -12.58 4.21
N GLY A 157 -17.08 -12.88 3.05
CA GLY A 157 -17.40 -14.05 2.23
C GLY A 157 -18.78 -13.98 1.56
N ILE A 158 -19.36 -12.78 1.45
CA ILE A 158 -20.62 -12.55 0.72
C ILE A 158 -20.37 -12.65 -0.79
N ILE A 159 -19.24 -12.12 -1.21
CA ILE A 159 -18.69 -12.28 -2.56
C ILE A 159 -17.27 -12.80 -2.46
N HIS A 160 -16.69 -13.14 -3.61
CA HIS A 160 -15.26 -13.37 -3.74
C HIS A 160 -14.74 -12.59 -4.94
N PHE A 161 -13.81 -11.67 -4.70
CA PHE A 161 -13.15 -10.95 -5.78
C PHE A 161 -11.96 -11.78 -6.26
N HIS A 162 -12.13 -12.40 -7.43
CA HIS A 162 -11.12 -13.24 -8.05
C HIS A 162 -9.87 -12.44 -8.47
N ASP A 163 -8.70 -13.09 -8.39
CA ASP A 163 -7.42 -12.62 -8.94
C ASP A 163 -7.00 -11.21 -8.45
N SER A 164 -7.32 -10.91 -7.18
CA SER A 164 -6.95 -9.63 -6.53
C SER A 164 -5.44 -9.35 -6.48
N ASP A 165 -4.61 -10.38 -6.62
CA ASP A 165 -3.16 -10.36 -6.77
C ASP A 165 -2.67 -9.90 -8.16
N TYR A 166 -3.55 -9.84 -9.16
CA TYR A 166 -3.22 -9.34 -10.50
C TYR A 166 -3.96 -8.06 -10.87
N PHE A 167 -4.91 -7.61 -10.04
CA PHE A 167 -5.80 -6.50 -10.37
C PHE A 167 -5.08 -5.13 -10.51
N ALA A 168 -3.99 -4.91 -9.78
CA ALA A 168 -3.24 -3.65 -9.85
C ALA A 168 -2.55 -3.42 -11.21
N GLN A 169 -2.32 -4.47 -11.99
CA GLN A 169 -1.55 -4.43 -13.24
C GLN A 169 -2.40 -4.11 -14.49
N HIS A 170 -3.70 -3.80 -14.33
CA HIS A 170 -4.63 -3.48 -15.44
C HIS A 170 -4.64 -4.51 -16.58
N MET A 171 -4.57 -5.79 -16.23
CA MET A 171 -4.66 -6.92 -17.16
C MET A 171 -6.11 -7.39 -17.30
N HIS A 172 -6.38 -8.22 -18.31
CA HIS A 172 -7.66 -8.92 -18.46
C HIS A 172 -7.52 -10.39 -18.04
N ASN A 173 -8.65 -11.07 -17.86
CA ASN A 173 -8.68 -12.44 -17.37
C ASN A 173 -8.20 -13.45 -18.44
N CYS A 174 -9.09 -13.77 -19.37
CA CYS A 174 -8.81 -14.72 -20.44
C CYS A 174 -9.20 -14.11 -21.78
N ASP A 175 -8.60 -14.63 -22.83
CA ASP A 175 -9.01 -14.41 -24.21
C ASP A 175 -9.04 -15.72 -25.01
N LEU A 176 -9.53 -15.60 -26.25
CA LEU A 176 -9.35 -16.64 -27.27
C LEU A 176 -8.34 -16.11 -28.28
N VAL A 177 -7.10 -16.57 -28.15
CA VAL A 177 -6.01 -16.18 -29.05
C VAL A 177 -6.34 -16.53 -30.49
N ASN A 178 -6.37 -15.53 -31.37
CA ASN A 178 -6.62 -15.72 -32.79
C ASN A 178 -5.35 -16.22 -33.52
N LEU A 179 -4.96 -17.46 -33.24
CA LEU A 179 -3.78 -18.08 -33.84
C LEU A 179 -3.86 -18.17 -35.37
N GLU A 180 -5.05 -18.34 -35.93
CA GLU A 180 -5.23 -18.38 -37.39
C GLU A 180 -4.73 -17.09 -38.03
N ASP A 181 -5.23 -15.94 -37.58
CA ASP A 181 -4.81 -14.63 -38.08
C ASP A 181 -3.31 -14.38 -37.87
N MET A 182 -2.82 -14.65 -36.65
CA MET A 182 -1.42 -14.41 -36.30
C MET A 182 -0.43 -15.27 -37.12
N LEU A 183 -0.84 -16.48 -37.51
CA LEU A 183 -0.02 -17.38 -38.32
C LEU A 183 -0.18 -17.12 -39.82
N GLU A 184 -1.37 -16.75 -40.29
CA GLU A 184 -1.64 -16.50 -41.71
C GLU A 184 -1.12 -15.13 -42.17
N ASN A 185 -1.29 -14.09 -41.35
CA ASN A 185 -0.97 -12.71 -41.70
C ASN A 185 0.34 -12.20 -41.07
N GLY A 186 0.98 -13.03 -40.23
CA GLY A 186 2.15 -12.64 -39.45
C GLY A 186 1.79 -11.91 -38.16
N THR A 187 2.76 -11.76 -37.26
CA THR A 187 2.56 -11.18 -35.94
C THR A 187 3.82 -10.47 -35.43
N ILE A 188 3.71 -9.68 -34.37
CA ILE A 188 4.84 -9.04 -33.70
C ILE A 188 5.01 -9.67 -32.33
N ILE A 189 6.16 -10.30 -32.09
CA ILE A 189 6.54 -10.84 -30.78
C ILE A 189 7.73 -10.05 -30.26
N SER A 190 7.58 -9.41 -29.10
CA SER A 190 8.64 -8.64 -28.44
C SER A 190 9.31 -7.59 -29.37
N GLY A 191 8.50 -6.91 -30.18
CA GLY A 191 8.95 -5.89 -31.13
C GLY A 191 9.56 -6.42 -32.44
N THR A 192 9.60 -7.74 -32.63
CA THR A 192 10.09 -8.38 -33.85
C THR A 192 8.92 -8.88 -34.69
N TYR A 193 8.88 -8.48 -35.96
CA TYR A 193 7.90 -9.00 -36.92
C TYR A 193 8.25 -10.43 -37.33
N ILE A 194 7.27 -11.32 -37.23
CA ILE A 194 7.33 -12.73 -37.63
C ILE A 194 6.37 -12.91 -38.79
N GLU A 195 6.91 -13.32 -39.94
CA GLU A 195 6.12 -13.62 -41.12
C GLU A 195 5.42 -15.00 -41.02
N LYS A 196 4.53 -15.27 -41.98
CA LYS A 196 3.82 -16.54 -42.09
C LYS A 196 4.81 -17.72 -42.11
N PRO A 197 4.65 -18.74 -41.24
CA PRO A 197 5.53 -19.91 -41.23
C PRO A 197 5.39 -20.73 -42.50
N HIS A 198 6.52 -21.22 -43.00
CA HIS A 198 6.59 -22.09 -44.19
C HIS A 198 6.73 -23.59 -43.86
N SER A 199 6.66 -23.94 -42.58
CA SER A 199 6.65 -25.35 -42.14
C SER A 199 5.78 -25.50 -40.89
N PHE A 200 5.23 -26.70 -40.70
CA PHE A 200 4.45 -27.03 -39.51
C PHE A 200 5.27 -26.86 -38.22
N SER A 201 6.53 -27.30 -38.23
CA SER A 201 7.44 -27.15 -37.08
C SER A 201 7.65 -25.67 -36.72
N THR A 202 7.86 -24.82 -37.72
CA THR A 202 7.97 -23.36 -37.51
C THR A 202 6.67 -22.78 -36.95
N ALA A 203 5.51 -23.21 -37.46
CA ALA A 203 4.21 -22.77 -36.95
C ALA A 203 4.02 -23.15 -35.47
N CYS A 204 4.36 -24.38 -35.08
CA CYS A 204 4.32 -24.81 -33.68
C CYS A 204 5.25 -23.99 -32.78
N ASN A 205 6.45 -23.66 -33.24
CA ASN A 205 7.40 -22.83 -32.50
C ASN A 205 6.88 -21.41 -32.29
N ILE A 206 6.25 -20.81 -33.32
CA ILE A 206 5.64 -19.48 -33.22
C ILE A 206 4.43 -19.52 -32.28
N ALA A 207 3.55 -20.49 -32.43
CA ALA A 207 2.38 -20.65 -31.56
C ALA A 207 2.78 -20.77 -30.08
N THR A 208 3.83 -21.53 -29.77
CA THR A 208 4.35 -21.66 -28.40
C THR A 208 4.82 -20.31 -27.85
N GLN A 209 5.49 -19.50 -28.67
CA GLN A 209 5.93 -18.16 -28.27
C GLN A 209 4.75 -17.22 -28.06
N ILE A 210 3.74 -17.25 -28.93
CA ILE A 210 2.51 -16.47 -28.78
C ILE A 210 1.84 -16.80 -27.46
N ILE A 211 1.61 -18.09 -27.18
CA ILE A 211 0.96 -18.55 -25.96
C ILE A 211 1.74 -18.10 -24.71
N ALA A 212 3.07 -18.23 -24.71
CA ALA A 212 3.90 -17.78 -23.60
C ALA A 212 3.79 -16.27 -23.34
N GLN A 213 3.70 -15.46 -24.40
CA GLN A 213 3.53 -14.00 -24.27
C GLN A 213 2.13 -13.64 -23.77
N VAL A 214 1.08 -14.25 -24.32
CA VAL A 214 -0.31 -14.00 -23.90
C VAL A 214 -0.50 -14.38 -22.43
N ALA A 215 -0.05 -15.58 -22.04
CA ALA A 215 -0.12 -16.05 -20.65
C ALA A 215 0.66 -15.15 -19.67
N SER A 216 1.66 -14.39 -20.13
CA SER A 216 2.40 -13.44 -19.29
C SER A 216 1.73 -12.06 -19.18
N ASN A 217 0.65 -11.82 -19.93
CA ASN A 217 -0.07 -10.53 -20.01
C ASN A 217 -1.56 -10.64 -19.65
N GLN A 218 -1.99 -11.81 -19.17
CA GLN A 218 -3.31 -12.07 -18.60
C GLN A 218 -3.15 -12.90 -17.31
N TYR A 219 -4.20 -13.04 -16.50
CA TYR A 219 -4.16 -13.80 -15.25
C TYR A 219 -5.03 -15.06 -15.25
N GLY A 220 -5.63 -15.41 -16.39
CA GLY A 220 -6.36 -16.66 -16.60
C GLY A 220 -5.91 -17.48 -17.79
#